data_AF-A0A930XM10-F1
#
_entry.id   AF-A0A930XM10-F1
#
_cell.length_a   1.000
_cell.length_b   1.000
_cell.length_c   1.000
_cell.angle_alpha   90.00
_cell.angle_beta   90.00
_cell.angle_gamma   90.00
#
_symmetry.space_group_name_H-M   'P 1'
#
loop_
_entity.id
_entity.type
_entity.pdbx_description
1 polymer ?
#
loop_
_entity_poly.entity_id
_entity_poly.type
_entity_poly.pdbx_seq_one_letter_code
_entity_poly.pdbx_strand_id
1 'polypeptide(L)'
;YQVKTLLEEVLVKSQIEQALQDKHKARDLKNRWNSALNLLVSLGWQIEYDPETYPDWIRPGSQAPKPPNWRQKKMIEWLLQAKLTIKPPHPIPELLGRVKEPRKLKSALDTPAAIAELTGEQIRQGRERQGWSRKELGGFLNLSADYIGKLERGDRFITPELEKKLRKLLRITEPK
;
A
#
# COMPACT_ATOMS: atom_id res chain seq x y z
N TYR A 1 -19.97 8.14 2.77
CA TYR A 1 -18.90 7.90 3.77
C TYR A 1 -17.85 8.99 3.70
N GLN A 2 -17.20 9.32 4.82
CA GLN A 2 -16.02 10.20 4.83
C GLN A 2 -14.74 9.35 4.71
N VAL A 3 -13.76 9.82 3.93
CA VAL A 3 -12.50 9.10 3.69
C VAL A 3 -11.75 8.81 4.98
N LYS A 4 -11.67 9.78 5.90
CA LYS A 4 -11.02 9.57 7.21
C LYS A 4 -11.61 8.37 7.96
N THR A 5 -12.92 8.32 8.09
CA THR A 5 -13.61 7.22 8.79
C THR A 5 -13.32 5.89 8.12
N LEU A 6 -13.40 5.81 6.79
CA LEU A 6 -13.07 4.59 6.07
C LEU A 6 -11.62 4.15 6.29
N LEU A 7 -10.68 5.08 6.35
CA LEU A 7 -9.28 4.77 6.62
C LEU A 7 -9.05 4.32 8.07
N GLU A 8 -9.77 4.89 9.04
CA GLU A 8 -9.68 4.51 10.46
C GLU A 8 -10.19 3.08 10.73
N GLU A 9 -11.11 2.56 9.91
CA GLU A 9 -11.60 1.18 10.00
C GLU A 9 -10.57 0.12 9.55
N VAL A 10 -9.62 0.51 8.68
CA VAL A 10 -8.64 -0.43 8.08
C VAL A 10 -7.18 -0.13 8.40
N LEU A 11 -6.86 1.06 8.92
CA LEU A 11 -5.50 1.49 9.23
C LEU A 11 -5.36 1.89 10.69
N VAL A 12 -4.13 1.77 11.20
CA VAL A 12 -3.77 2.27 12.53
C VAL A 12 -3.76 3.80 12.53
N LYS A 13 -4.34 4.42 13.56
CA LYS A 13 -4.43 5.89 13.70
C LYS A 13 -3.09 6.60 13.52
N SER A 14 -2.00 6.03 14.03
CA SER A 14 -0.64 6.56 13.89
C SER A 14 -0.20 6.73 12.43
N GLN A 15 -0.68 5.88 11.51
CA GLN A 15 -0.36 6.02 10.07
C GLN A 15 -1.04 7.25 9.46
N ILE A 16 -2.25 7.57 9.92
CA ILE A 16 -3.01 8.76 9.48
C ILE A 16 -2.36 10.03 10.05
N GLU A 17 -1.95 9.99 11.32
CA GLU A 17 -1.25 11.10 11.97
C GLU A 17 0.12 11.39 11.34
N GLN A 18 0.91 10.35 11.06
CA GLN A 18 2.17 10.48 10.33
C GLN A 18 1.96 11.12 8.95
N ALA A 19 0.87 10.78 8.26
CA ALA A 19 0.53 11.39 6.96
C ALA A 19 0.14 12.87 7.07
N LEU A 20 -0.34 13.36 8.21
CA LEU A 20 -0.58 14.80 8.43
C LEU A 20 0.72 15.58 8.63
N GLN A 21 1.73 14.94 9.22
CA GLN A 21 3.01 15.57 9.56
C GLN A 21 4.05 15.48 8.44
N ASP A 22 4.12 14.34 7.75
CA ASP A 22 5.15 14.04 6.74
C ASP A 22 4.57 14.01 5.32
N LYS A 23 5.18 14.81 4.41
CA LYS A 23 4.74 14.93 3.01
C LYS A 23 4.89 13.66 2.18
N HIS A 24 5.88 12.81 2.50
CA HIS A 24 6.11 11.53 1.84
C HIS A 24 5.05 10.52 2.32
N LYS A 25 4.78 10.48 3.62
CA LYS A 25 3.70 9.64 4.19
C LYS A 25 2.32 10.07 3.66
N ALA A 26 2.08 11.38 3.53
CA ALA A 26 0.88 11.92 2.89
C ALA A 26 0.70 11.41 1.45
N ARG A 27 1.78 11.43 0.66
CA ARG A 27 1.77 10.95 -0.73
C ARG A 27 1.52 9.45 -0.78
N ASP A 28 2.15 8.67 0.09
CA ASP A 28 1.98 7.22 0.15
C ASP A 28 0.55 6.84 0.54
N LEU A 29 -0.04 7.51 1.53
CA LEU A 29 -1.42 7.28 1.95
C LEU A 29 -2.41 7.60 0.81
N LYS A 30 -2.22 8.73 0.12
CA LYS A 30 -3.01 9.06 -1.07
C LYS A 30 -2.87 7.99 -2.16
N ASN A 31 -1.64 7.56 -2.49
CA ASN A 31 -1.42 6.58 -3.54
C ASN A 31 -2.08 5.23 -3.20
N ARG A 32 -2.00 4.81 -1.94
CA ARG A 32 -2.66 3.61 -1.43
C ARG A 32 -4.18 3.73 -1.55
N TRP A 33 -4.74 4.86 -1.13
CA TRP A 33 -6.16 5.16 -1.26
C TRP A 33 -6.63 5.11 -2.72
N ASN A 34 -5.93 5.81 -3.62
CA ASN A 34 -6.25 5.82 -5.05
C ASN A 34 -6.17 4.42 -5.66
N SER A 35 -5.18 3.62 -5.28
CA SER A 35 -5.05 2.24 -5.75
C SER A 35 -6.20 1.36 -5.29
N ALA A 36 -6.69 1.55 -4.05
CA ALA A 36 -7.84 0.83 -3.53
C ALA A 36 -9.13 1.19 -4.29
N LEU A 37 -9.37 2.48 -4.55
CA LEU A 37 -10.54 2.90 -5.34
C LEU A 37 -10.48 2.35 -6.78
N ASN A 38 -9.31 2.40 -7.43
CA ASN A 38 -9.14 1.82 -8.76
C ASN A 38 -9.41 0.31 -8.77
N LEU A 39 -8.96 -0.41 -7.73
CA LEU A 39 -9.23 -1.83 -7.58
C LEU A 39 -10.73 -2.09 -7.42
N LEU A 40 -11.44 -1.32 -6.59
CA LEU A 40 -12.89 -1.44 -6.43
C LEU A 40 -13.61 -1.24 -7.77
N VAL A 41 -13.23 -0.21 -8.54
CA VAL A 41 -13.78 0.02 -9.89
C VAL A 41 -13.49 -1.16 -10.82
N SER A 42 -12.27 -1.71 -10.81
CA SER A 42 -11.95 -2.89 -11.63
C SER A 42 -12.73 -4.14 -11.24
N LEU A 43 -13.21 -4.22 -9.99
CA LEU A 43 -14.07 -5.28 -9.47
C LEU A 43 -15.56 -5.00 -9.74
N GLY A 44 -15.87 -3.93 -10.48
CA GLY A 44 -17.24 -3.55 -10.85
C GLY A 44 -17.98 -2.69 -9.82
N TRP A 45 -17.31 -2.27 -8.74
CA TRP A 45 -17.92 -1.34 -7.78
C TRP A 45 -18.07 0.05 -8.39
N GLN A 46 -19.18 0.70 -8.08
CA GLN A 46 -19.44 2.07 -8.50
C GLN A 46 -19.04 3.03 -7.38
N ILE A 47 -18.32 4.10 -7.73
CA ILE A 47 -17.84 5.10 -6.77
C ILE A 47 -18.40 6.46 -7.19
N GLU A 48 -19.16 7.08 -6.30
CA GLU A 48 -19.72 8.42 -6.48
C GLU A 48 -18.98 9.38 -5.55
N TYR A 49 -18.31 10.37 -6.14
CA TYR A 49 -17.56 11.39 -5.40
C TYR A 49 -18.45 12.58 -5.09
N ASP A 50 -18.45 13.04 -3.84
CA ASP A 50 -19.11 14.29 -3.46
C ASP A 50 -18.36 15.48 -4.08
N PRO A 51 -18.97 16.27 -4.98
CA PRO A 51 -18.29 17.36 -5.65
C PRO A 51 -17.89 18.50 -4.69
N GLU A 52 -18.58 18.67 -3.57
CA GLU A 52 -18.29 19.75 -2.61
C GLU A 52 -17.04 19.45 -1.78
N THR A 53 -16.91 18.20 -1.32
CA THR A 53 -15.86 17.80 -0.39
C THR A 53 -14.73 17.02 -1.05
N TYR A 54 -14.97 16.40 -2.21
CA TYR A 54 -14.01 15.62 -2.98
C TYR A 54 -13.79 16.21 -4.39
N PRO A 55 -13.03 17.32 -4.49
CA PRO A 55 -12.82 18.00 -5.75
C PRO A 55 -12.01 17.17 -6.76
N ASP A 56 -12.24 17.43 -8.05
CA ASP A 56 -11.71 16.63 -9.15
C ASP A 56 -10.21 16.42 -9.10
N TRP A 57 -9.42 17.46 -8.80
CA TRP A 57 -7.95 17.43 -8.83
C TRP A 57 -7.30 16.49 -7.80
N ILE A 58 -8.03 16.05 -6.76
CA ILE A 58 -7.54 15.05 -5.80
C ILE A 58 -8.05 13.62 -6.07
N ARG A 59 -8.96 13.44 -7.03
CA ARG A 59 -9.52 12.13 -7.38
C ARG A 59 -8.46 11.20 -8.01
N PRO A 60 -8.62 9.87 -7.92
CA PRO A 60 -7.74 8.92 -8.60
C PRO A 60 -7.68 9.21 -10.11
N GLY A 61 -6.48 9.22 -10.68
CA GLY A 61 -6.30 9.40 -12.13
C GLY A 61 -6.64 10.79 -12.69
N SER A 62 -6.98 11.76 -11.85
CA SER A 62 -7.38 13.10 -12.31
C SER A 62 -6.21 13.90 -12.90
N GLN A 63 -6.48 14.53 -14.04
CA GLN A 63 -5.61 15.52 -14.69
C GLN A 63 -6.12 16.96 -14.49
N ALA A 64 -7.14 17.15 -13.65
CA ALA A 64 -7.73 18.46 -13.43
C ALA A 64 -6.70 19.44 -12.80
N PRO A 65 -6.70 20.72 -13.21
CA PRO A 65 -5.81 21.71 -12.64
C PRO A 65 -6.11 21.89 -11.15
N LYS A 66 -5.04 22.14 -10.38
CA LYS A 66 -5.19 22.48 -8.96
C LYS A 66 -5.83 23.86 -8.83
N PRO A 67 -6.83 24.04 -7.96
CA PRO A 67 -7.49 25.34 -7.79
C PRO A 67 -6.52 26.34 -7.14
N PRO A 68 -6.68 27.67 -7.36
CA PRO A 68 -5.73 28.68 -6.86
C PRO A 68 -5.47 28.61 -5.34
N ASN A 69 -6.50 28.25 -4.57
CA ASN A 69 -6.47 28.13 -3.12
C ASN A 69 -5.96 26.78 -2.59
N TRP A 70 -5.42 25.90 -3.45
CA TRP A 70 -5.01 24.54 -3.04
C TRP A 70 -3.97 24.51 -1.91
N ARG A 71 -3.17 25.58 -1.75
CA ARG A 71 -2.13 25.70 -0.70
C ARG A 71 -2.66 26.13 0.66
N GLN A 72 -3.91 26.61 0.76
CA GLN A 72 -4.51 27.01 2.04
C GLN A 72 -4.59 25.85 3.04
N LYS A 73 -4.59 24.62 2.52
CA LYS A 73 -4.73 23.41 3.31
C LYS A 73 -3.92 22.29 2.68
N LYS A 74 -3.28 21.44 3.50
CA LYS A 74 -2.52 20.30 2.98
C LYS A 74 -3.45 19.37 2.19
N MET A 75 -2.97 18.87 1.05
CA MET A 75 -3.69 17.92 0.20
C MET A 75 -4.26 16.72 0.99
N ILE A 76 -3.51 16.22 1.98
CA ILE A 76 -3.96 15.10 2.80
C ILE A 76 -5.20 15.44 3.63
N GLU A 77 -5.32 16.67 4.09
CA GLU A 77 -6.48 17.09 4.88
C GLU A 77 -7.70 17.31 3.98
N TRP A 78 -7.52 17.69 2.72
CA TRP A 78 -8.60 17.64 1.72
C TRP A 78 -9.07 16.20 1.53
N LEU A 79 -8.13 15.27 1.33
CA LEU A 79 -8.43 13.86 1.16
C LEU A 79 -9.18 13.27 2.35
N LEU A 80 -8.76 13.56 3.59
CA LEU A 80 -9.40 13.02 4.79
C LEU A 80 -10.81 13.58 5.04
N GLN A 81 -11.10 14.78 4.58
CA GLN A 81 -12.44 15.39 4.69
C GLN A 81 -13.37 15.04 3.53
N ALA A 82 -12.83 14.53 2.42
CA ALA A 82 -13.61 14.16 1.27
C ALA A 82 -14.66 13.10 1.62
N LYS A 83 -15.83 13.23 1.00
CA LYS A 83 -16.91 12.26 1.08
C LYS A 83 -17.09 11.54 -0.26
N LEU A 84 -17.47 10.27 -0.19
CA LEU A 84 -17.85 9.47 -1.34
C LEU A 84 -18.81 8.35 -0.95
N THR A 85 -19.48 7.81 -1.95
CA THR A 85 -20.38 6.65 -1.83
C THR A 85 -19.82 5.51 -2.66
N ILE A 86 -19.72 4.32 -2.05
CA ILE A 86 -19.26 3.09 -2.72
C ILE A 86 -20.48 2.19 -2.84
N LYS A 87 -20.93 1.92 -4.07
CA LYS A 87 -22.08 1.06 -4.36
C LYS A 87 -21.60 -0.30 -4.89
N PRO A 88 -22.19 -1.41 -4.42
CA PRO A 88 -21.85 -2.74 -4.89
C PRO A 88 -22.24 -2.92 -6.37
N PRO A 89 -21.50 -3.76 -7.14
CA PRO A 89 -21.89 -4.12 -8.49
C PRO A 89 -23.28 -4.79 -8.54
N HIS A 90 -24.11 -4.43 -9.51
CA HIS A 90 -25.39 -5.09 -9.83
C HIS A 90 -25.31 -5.79 -11.20
N PRO A 91 -25.84 -7.02 -11.37
CA PRO A 91 -26.11 -8.02 -10.33
C PRO A 91 -24.81 -8.49 -9.68
N ILE A 92 -24.91 -9.06 -8.47
CA ILE A 92 -23.78 -9.65 -7.73
C ILE A 92 -22.99 -10.53 -8.70
N PRO A 93 -21.79 -10.12 -9.13
CA PRO A 93 -21.06 -10.91 -10.10
C PRO A 93 -20.78 -12.27 -9.47
N GLU A 94 -20.82 -13.33 -10.28
CA GLU A 94 -20.32 -14.67 -9.91
C GLU A 94 -18.90 -14.65 -9.30
N LEU A 95 -18.21 -13.51 -9.37
CA LEU A 95 -17.00 -13.18 -8.61
C LEU A 95 -17.13 -13.44 -7.11
N LEU A 96 -18.29 -13.27 -6.45
CA LEU A 96 -18.44 -13.66 -5.03
C LEU A 96 -18.25 -15.18 -4.82
N GLY A 97 -18.52 -16.01 -5.83
CA GLY A 97 -18.21 -17.45 -5.81
C GLY A 97 -16.75 -17.78 -6.15
N ARG A 98 -16.02 -16.83 -6.77
CA ARG A 98 -14.59 -16.97 -7.12
C ARG A 98 -13.65 -16.32 -6.11
N VAL A 99 -14.15 -15.54 -5.15
CA VAL A 99 -13.39 -15.19 -3.94
C VAL A 99 -13.27 -16.46 -3.09
N LYS A 100 -12.31 -17.32 -3.44
CA LYS A 100 -11.78 -18.32 -2.51
C LYS A 100 -11.18 -17.54 -1.35
N GLU A 101 -12.00 -17.38 -0.32
CA GLU A 101 -11.72 -16.84 1.00
C GLU A 101 -11.17 -15.41 1.03
N PRO A 102 -11.79 -14.47 1.78
CA PRO A 102 -11.08 -13.26 2.16
C PRO A 102 -9.83 -13.69 2.93
N ARG A 103 -8.65 -13.48 2.35
CA ARG A 103 -7.38 -13.73 3.03
C ARG A 103 -7.41 -12.91 4.31
N LYS A 104 -7.66 -13.58 5.45
CA LYS A 104 -7.85 -12.95 6.75
C LYS A 104 -6.73 -11.94 6.95
N LEU A 105 -7.07 -10.65 6.94
CA LEU A 105 -6.16 -9.59 7.29
C LEU A 105 -5.93 -9.75 8.80
N LYS A 106 -4.91 -10.52 9.19
CA LYS A 106 -4.54 -10.66 10.60
C LYS A 106 -4.03 -9.29 11.06
N SER A 107 -4.82 -8.65 11.89
CA SER A 107 -4.37 -7.60 12.79
C SER A 107 -3.20 -8.14 13.62
N ALA A 108 -2.04 -7.50 13.52
CA ALA A 108 -0.90 -7.81 14.38
C ALA A 108 -0.46 -6.51 15.05
N LEU A 109 -1.18 -6.14 16.11
CA LEU A 109 -0.58 -5.49 17.26
C LEU A 109 -0.31 -6.59 18.29
N ASP A 110 0.85 -6.46 18.93
CA ASP A 110 1.33 -7.18 20.13
C ASP A 110 2.05 -8.55 19.98
N THR A 111 3.39 -8.46 19.84
CA THR A 111 4.49 -9.15 20.58
C THR A 111 4.59 -10.70 20.62
N PRO A 112 5.69 -11.29 21.14
CA PRO A 112 7.08 -11.42 20.66
C PRO A 112 7.46 -12.85 20.17
N ALA A 113 8.66 -12.95 19.58
CA ALA A 113 9.54 -14.13 19.51
C ALA A 113 9.27 -15.24 18.48
N ALA A 114 10.26 -15.36 17.59
CA ALA A 114 10.82 -16.60 17.06
C ALA A 114 9.95 -17.47 16.13
N ILE A 115 9.76 -17.00 14.90
CA ILE A 115 9.90 -17.85 13.70
C ILE A 115 10.75 -17.04 12.72
N ALA A 116 11.87 -17.61 12.27
CA ALA A 116 12.93 -16.87 11.57
C ALA A 116 12.55 -16.49 10.13
N GLU A 117 11.73 -15.45 9.99
CA GLU A 117 11.47 -14.75 8.73
C GLU A 117 12.74 -14.03 8.26
N LEU A 118 13.09 -14.18 6.98
CA LEU A 118 14.23 -13.50 6.36
C LEU A 118 14.19 -12.00 6.68
N THR A 119 15.23 -11.45 7.30
CA THR A 119 15.24 -10.03 7.67
C THR A 119 15.71 -9.14 6.51
N GLY A 120 15.27 -7.88 6.51
CA GLY A 120 15.75 -6.87 5.56
C GLY A 120 17.27 -6.70 5.58
N GLU A 121 17.88 -6.86 6.75
CA GLU A 121 19.34 -6.83 6.92
C GLU A 121 20.01 -8.05 6.26
N GLN A 122 19.43 -9.25 6.37
CA GLN A 122 19.93 -10.44 5.66
C GLN A 122 19.87 -10.27 4.14
N ILE A 123 18.81 -9.64 3.62
CA ILE A 123 18.71 -9.31 2.19
C ILE A 123 19.85 -8.37 1.78
N ARG A 124 20.05 -7.29 2.56
CA ARG A 124 21.09 -6.30 2.30
C ARG A 124 22.48 -6.94 2.30
N GLN A 125 22.80 -7.71 3.33
CA GLN A 125 24.09 -8.40 3.44
C GLN A 125 24.29 -9.43 2.33
N GLY A 126 23.26 -10.22 2.00
CA GLY A 126 23.32 -11.17 0.90
C GLY A 126 23.60 -10.47 -0.43
N ARG A 127 22.96 -9.32 -0.67
CA ARG A 127 23.15 -8.51 -1.87
C ARG A 127 24.57 -7.94 -1.94
N GLU A 128 25.05 -7.36 -0.83
CA GLU A 128 26.38 -6.75 -0.74
C GLU A 128 27.50 -7.79 -0.88
N ARG A 129 27.35 -8.99 -0.30
CA ARG A 129 28.30 -10.11 -0.48
C ARG A 129 28.39 -10.58 -1.94
N GLN A 130 27.33 -10.42 -2.72
CA GLN A 130 27.33 -10.75 -4.14
C GLN A 130 27.70 -9.56 -5.03
N GLY A 131 28.02 -8.40 -4.44
CA GLY A 131 28.41 -7.19 -5.18
C GLY A 131 27.25 -6.55 -5.95
N TRP A 132 26.00 -6.91 -5.65
CA TRP A 132 24.84 -6.43 -6.40
C TRP A 132 24.33 -5.09 -5.89
N SER A 133 23.87 -4.25 -6.81
CA SER A 133 23.06 -3.08 -6.49
C SER A 133 21.59 -3.47 -6.27
N ARG A 134 20.82 -2.59 -5.62
CA ARG A 134 19.37 -2.80 -5.44
C ARG A 134 18.63 -2.94 -6.77
N LYS A 135 19.12 -2.27 -7.82
CA LYS A 135 18.57 -2.34 -9.17
C LYS A 135 18.80 -3.71 -9.81
N GLU A 136 19.98 -4.30 -9.62
CA GLU A 136 20.30 -5.63 -10.14
C GLU A 136 19.49 -6.72 -9.43
N LEU A 137 19.43 -6.68 -8.09
CA LEU A 137 18.57 -7.60 -7.33
C LEU A 137 17.09 -7.45 -7.72
N GLY A 138 16.65 -6.21 -7.91
CA GLY A 138 15.31 -5.91 -8.42
C GLY A 138 15.09 -6.52 -9.80
N GLY A 139 16.05 -6.37 -10.72
CA GLY A 139 16.01 -6.95 -12.06
C GLY A 139 15.81 -8.46 -12.07
N PHE A 140 16.55 -9.21 -11.22
CA PHE A 140 16.41 -10.66 -11.11
C PHE A 140 15.04 -11.12 -10.60
N LEU A 141 14.38 -10.27 -9.81
CA LEU A 141 13.09 -10.57 -9.19
C LEU A 141 11.91 -9.90 -9.90
N ASN A 142 12.16 -9.14 -10.97
CA ASN A 142 11.19 -8.26 -11.62
C ASN A 142 10.53 -7.27 -10.62
N LEU A 143 11.33 -6.74 -9.70
CA LEU A 143 10.95 -5.76 -8.68
C LEU A 143 11.72 -4.45 -8.90
N SER A 144 11.13 -3.32 -8.48
CA SER A 144 11.83 -2.04 -8.56
C SER A 144 12.93 -1.93 -7.50
N ALA A 145 13.99 -1.17 -7.78
CA ALA A 145 15.05 -0.90 -6.82
C ALA A 145 14.53 -0.25 -5.52
N ASP A 146 13.48 0.58 -5.62
CA ASP A 146 12.79 1.17 -4.47
C ASP A 146 12.05 0.11 -3.64
N TYR A 147 11.40 -0.86 -4.30
CA TYR A 147 10.75 -1.97 -3.61
C TYR A 147 11.77 -2.83 -2.85
N ILE A 148 12.93 -3.13 -3.46
CA ILE A 148 14.04 -3.80 -2.76
C ILE A 148 14.51 -2.97 -1.54
N GLY A 149 14.67 -1.65 -1.70
CA GLY A 149 15.03 -0.77 -0.58
C GLY A 149 13.99 -0.79 0.55
N LYS A 150 12.69 -0.90 0.23
CA LYS A 150 11.61 -1.04 1.22
C LYS A 150 11.66 -2.39 1.94
N LEU A 151 12.02 -3.47 1.25
CA LEU A 151 12.24 -4.78 1.89
C LEU A 151 13.45 -4.75 2.84
N GLU A 152 14.57 -4.17 2.40
CA GLU A 152 15.79 -4.06 3.22
C GLU A 152 15.57 -3.26 4.51
N ARG A 153 14.70 -2.23 4.48
CA ARG A 153 14.34 -1.42 5.67
C ARG A 153 13.27 -2.06 6.56
N GLY A 154 12.63 -3.15 6.11
CA GLY A 154 11.49 -3.74 6.81
C GLY A 154 10.17 -2.97 6.65
N ASP A 155 10.09 -2.01 5.72
CA ASP A 155 8.85 -1.26 5.40
C ASP A 155 7.79 -2.17 4.73
N ARG A 156 8.20 -3.35 4.27
CA ARG A 156 7.37 -4.32 3.53
C ARG A 156 7.59 -5.72 4.08
N PHE A 157 6.49 -6.42 4.31
CA PHE A 157 6.50 -7.85 4.62
C PHE A 157 6.97 -8.65 3.41
N ILE A 158 7.82 -9.65 3.67
CA ILE A 158 8.28 -10.58 2.65
C ILE A 158 7.27 -11.72 2.58
N THR A 159 6.63 -11.89 1.43
CA THR A 159 5.75 -13.05 1.22
C THR A 159 6.59 -14.33 1.17
N PRO A 160 6.09 -15.49 1.64
CA PRO A 160 6.86 -16.75 1.64
C PRO A 160 7.42 -17.15 0.26
N GLU A 161 6.71 -16.86 -0.83
CA GLU A 161 7.20 -17.11 -2.19
C GLU A 161 8.41 -16.23 -2.55
N LEU A 162 8.34 -14.95 -2.19
CA LEU A 162 9.43 -13.99 -2.39
C LEU A 162 10.63 -14.34 -1.52
N GLU A 163 10.39 -14.78 -0.28
CA GLU A 163 11.44 -15.23 0.64
C GLU A 163 12.23 -16.40 0.04
N LYS A 164 11.55 -17.42 -0.49
CA LYS A 164 12.21 -18.56 -1.15
C LYS A 164 13.08 -18.11 -2.32
N LYS A 165 12.59 -17.18 -3.15
CA LYS A 165 13.37 -16.61 -4.27
C LYS A 165 14.57 -15.83 -3.78
N LEU A 166 14.41 -15.00 -2.75
CA LEU A 166 15.49 -14.22 -2.13
C LEU A 166 16.56 -15.12 -1.52
N ARG A 167 16.16 -16.13 -0.73
CA ARG A 167 17.09 -17.11 -0.13
C ARG A 167 17.89 -17.85 -1.21
N LYS A 168 17.24 -18.28 -2.29
CA LYS A 168 17.89 -18.95 -3.42
C LYS A 168 18.90 -18.04 -4.14
N LEU A 169 18.51 -16.80 -4.45
CA LEU A 169 19.36 -15.85 -5.16
C LEU A 169 20.54 -15.37 -4.29
N LEU A 170 20.26 -15.04 -3.03
CA LEU A 170 21.23 -14.46 -2.11
C LEU A 170 22.07 -15.51 -1.37
N ARG A 171 21.81 -16.81 -1.61
CA ARG A 171 22.47 -17.96 -0.95
C ARG A 171 22.40 -17.87 0.58
N ILE A 172 21.24 -17.49 1.09
CA ILE A 172 20.98 -17.37 2.53
C ILE A 172 20.41 -18.70 3.01
N THR A 173 21.15 -19.40 3.87
CA THR A 173 20.78 -20.70 4.43
C THR A 173 19.48 -20.63 5.23
N GLU A 174 18.62 -21.63 5.08
CA GLU A 174 17.43 -21.79 5.92
C GLU A 174 17.85 -22.09 7.37
N PRO A 175 17.28 -21.41 8.37
CA PRO A 175 17.40 -21.88 9.74
C PRO A 175 16.68 -23.23 9.84
N LYS A 176 17.40 -24.21 10.41
CA LYS A 176 17.00 -25.62 10.52
C LYS A 176 15.89 -25.81 11.54
#